data_AF-H0TL58-F1
#
_entry.id   AF-H0TL58-F1
#
_cell.length_a   1.000
_cell.length_b   1.000
_cell.length_c   1.000
_cell.angle_alpha   90.00
_cell.angle_beta   90.00
_cell.angle_gamma   90.00
#
_symmetry.space_group_name_H-M   'P 1'
#
loop_
_entity.id
_entity.type
_entity.pdbx_description
1 polymer ?
#
loop_
_entity_poly.entity_id
_entity_poly.type
_entity_poly.pdbx_seq_one_letter_code
_entity_poly.pdbx_strand_id
1 'polypeptide(L)'
;MSSSLAFAAVERGGKEGVVTRSLSKSKAGFTKANMDAVSDNPAWTKATTARSKSFDETFPDLARRARGPQKAPTKTQVTLRLDARVVDHFEATGQGWQMRINEALKKAAGL
;
A
#
# COMPACT_ATOMS: atom_id res chain seq x y z
N MET A 1 47.89 15.27 26.68
CA MET A 1 46.70 15.91 26.10
C MET A 1 46.67 15.59 24.61
N SER A 2 45.48 15.28 24.08
CA SER A 2 45.15 15.06 22.65
C SER A 2 45.86 13.89 21.97
N SER A 3 45.28 12.69 21.89
CA SER A 3 44.08 12.33 21.11
C SER A 3 44.13 12.89 19.68
N SER A 4 44.61 12.08 18.74
CA SER A 4 44.27 12.20 17.33
C SER A 4 43.98 10.79 16.83
N LEU A 5 42.72 10.39 16.98
CA LEU A 5 42.18 9.13 16.49
C LEU A 5 41.94 9.27 14.98
N ALA A 6 42.66 8.46 14.22
CA ALA A 6 42.51 8.33 12.78
C ALA A 6 41.06 7.92 12.43
N PHE A 7 40.45 8.68 11.52
CA PHE A 7 39.20 8.32 10.87
C PHE A 7 39.47 7.15 9.91
N ALA A 8 39.29 5.92 10.38
CA ALA A 8 39.26 4.75 9.51
C ALA A 8 37.92 4.73 8.78
N ALA A 9 37.98 4.90 7.47
CA ALA A 9 36.86 4.70 6.56
C ALA A 9 36.34 3.26 6.68
N VAL A 10 35.10 3.10 7.16
CA VAL A 10 34.40 1.82 7.05
C VAL A 10 33.68 1.81 5.70
N GLU A 11 34.25 1.07 4.76
CA GLU A 11 33.60 0.72 3.51
C GLU A 11 32.32 -0.07 3.84
N ARG A 12 31.17 0.58 3.73
CA ARG A 12 29.88 -0.11 3.75
C ARG A 12 29.74 -0.86 2.43
N GLY A 13 30.18 -2.12 2.43
CA GLY A 13 29.90 -3.09 1.37
C GLY A 13 28.40 -3.15 1.12
N GLY A 14 27.99 -2.61 -0.02
CA GLY A 14 26.64 -2.75 -0.55
C GLY A 14 26.36 -4.24 -0.79
N LYS A 15 25.48 -4.81 0.03
CA LYS A 15 24.86 -6.09 -0.33
C LYS A 15 23.83 -5.79 -1.40
N GLU A 16 24.25 -5.91 -2.65
CA GLU A 16 23.38 -6.14 -3.79
C GLU A 16 22.69 -7.50 -3.62
N GLY A 17 21.73 -7.56 -2.71
CA GLY A 17 20.70 -8.58 -2.73
C GLY A 17 19.77 -8.24 -3.88
N VAL A 18 19.93 -8.91 -5.02
CA VAL A 18 18.99 -8.87 -6.13
C VAL A 18 17.62 -9.28 -5.57
N VAL A 19 16.80 -8.29 -5.23
CA VAL A 19 15.38 -8.49 -4.94
C VAL A 19 14.75 -8.91 -6.27
N THR A 20 14.70 -10.21 -6.55
CA THR A 20 13.84 -10.75 -7.60
C THR A 20 12.40 -10.58 -7.13
N ARG A 21 11.87 -9.37 -7.26
CA ARG A 21 10.44 -9.13 -7.18
C ARG A 21 9.82 -9.88 -8.36
N SER A 22 9.26 -11.06 -8.09
CA SER A 22 8.41 -11.75 -9.06
C SER A 22 7.29 -10.79 -9.47
N LEU A 23 7.36 -10.27 -10.69
CA LEU A 23 6.33 -9.41 -11.24
C LEU A 23 5.09 -10.27 -11.47
N SER A 24 4.06 -10.07 -10.63
CA SER A 24 2.73 -10.62 -10.88
C SER A 24 2.26 -10.28 -12.29
N LYS A 25 1.62 -11.25 -12.96
CA LYS A 25 1.02 -11.17 -14.31
C LYS A 25 0.55 -9.75 -14.62
N SER A 26 1.27 -9.04 -15.50
CA SER A 26 0.90 -7.68 -15.89
C SER A 26 -0.46 -7.73 -16.57
N LYS A 27 -1.43 -6.99 -16.01
CA LYS A 27 -2.67 -6.71 -16.72
C LYS A 27 -2.28 -5.94 -17.98
N ALA A 28 -2.63 -6.46 -19.15
CA ALA A 28 -2.45 -5.71 -20.39
C ALA A 28 -3.14 -4.34 -20.21
N GLY A 29 -2.35 -3.27 -20.27
CA GLY A 29 -2.87 -1.91 -20.18
C GLY A 29 -3.75 -1.58 -21.37
N PHE A 30 -4.45 -0.44 -21.30
CA PHE A 30 -5.18 0.04 -22.47
C PHE A 30 -4.18 0.52 -23.54
N THR A 31 -4.32 0.04 -24.78
CA THR A 31 -3.49 0.47 -25.91
C THR A 31 -4.00 1.79 -26.48
N LYS A 32 -3.19 2.45 -27.32
CA LYS A 32 -3.64 3.67 -28.03
C LYS A 32 -4.84 3.39 -28.94
N ALA A 33 -4.86 2.25 -29.63
CA ALA A 33 -6.02 1.82 -30.40
C ALA A 33 -7.30 1.72 -29.55
N ASN A 34 -7.20 1.22 -28.31
CA ASN A 34 -8.34 1.17 -27.38
C ASN A 34 -8.83 2.57 -26.99
N MET A 35 -7.93 3.55 -26.88
CA MET A 35 -8.29 4.94 -26.55
C MET A 35 -8.88 5.68 -27.75
N ASP A 36 -8.32 5.46 -28.94
CA ASP A 36 -8.80 6.09 -30.18
C ASP A 36 -10.20 5.56 -30.54
N ALA A 37 -10.51 4.30 -30.23
CA ALA A 37 -11.83 3.69 -30.44
C ALA A 37 -12.96 4.29 -29.58
N VAL A 38 -12.64 5.04 -28.52
CA VAL A 38 -13.62 5.73 -27.65
C VAL A 38 -13.46 7.26 -27.69
N SER A 39 -12.72 7.77 -28.67
CA SER A 39 -12.40 9.20 -28.80
C SER A 39 -13.58 10.06 -29.29
N ASP A 40 -14.60 9.43 -29.86
CA ASP A 40 -15.83 10.03 -30.37
C ASP A 40 -16.89 10.32 -29.30
N ASN A 41 -16.54 10.16 -28.01
CA ASN A 41 -17.44 10.46 -26.90
C ASN A 41 -17.88 11.94 -26.91
N PRO A 42 -19.19 12.23 -27.05
CA PRO A 42 -19.67 13.60 -27.13
C PRO A 42 -19.44 14.38 -25.83
N ALA A 43 -19.24 15.69 -25.96
CA ALA A 43 -19.10 16.57 -24.80
C ALA A 43 -20.36 16.54 -23.92
N TRP A 44 -20.18 16.44 -22.61
CA TRP A 44 -21.27 16.48 -21.65
C TRP A 44 -21.93 17.88 -21.66
N THR A 45 -23.19 17.94 -22.12
CA THR A 45 -23.97 19.18 -22.14
C THR A 45 -24.77 19.36 -20.84
N LYS A 46 -25.11 20.61 -20.48
CA LYS A 46 -25.94 20.91 -19.30
C LYS A 46 -27.29 20.18 -19.33
N ALA A 47 -27.89 20.01 -20.52
CA ALA A 47 -29.15 19.26 -20.70
C ALA A 47 -28.96 17.75 -20.52
N THR A 48 -27.78 17.20 -20.80
CA THR A 48 -27.45 15.79 -20.52
C THR A 48 -27.20 15.57 -19.02
N THR A 49 -26.49 16.49 -18.36
CA THR A 49 -26.28 16.43 -16.91
C THR A 49 -27.60 16.57 -16.15
N ALA A 50 -28.50 17.47 -16.58
CA ALA A 50 -29.81 17.65 -15.94
C ALA A 50 -30.72 16.41 -16.05
N ARG A 51 -30.52 15.56 -17.08
CA ARG A 51 -31.25 14.29 -17.26
C ARG A 51 -30.56 13.10 -16.57
N SER A 52 -29.41 13.30 -15.93
CA SER A 52 -28.68 12.23 -15.27
C SER A 52 -29.40 11.82 -13.99
N LYS A 53 -29.45 10.50 -13.75
CA LYS A 53 -30.05 9.91 -12.56
C LYS A 53 -28.98 9.60 -11.51
N SER A 54 -29.37 9.55 -10.24
CA SER A 54 -28.47 9.05 -9.21
C SER A 54 -28.22 7.55 -9.39
N PHE A 55 -27.10 7.07 -8.86
CA PHE A 55 -26.78 5.64 -8.86
C PHE A 55 -27.88 4.84 -8.13
N ASP A 56 -28.41 5.39 -7.05
CA ASP A 56 -29.44 4.74 -6.23
C ASP A 56 -30.78 4.60 -6.97
N GLU A 57 -31.16 5.60 -7.78
CA GLU A 57 -32.37 5.53 -8.62
C GLU A 57 -32.21 4.51 -9.75
N THR A 58 -31.02 4.44 -10.34
CA THR A 58 -30.77 3.57 -11.51
C THR A 58 -30.53 2.11 -11.10
N PHE A 59 -29.92 1.89 -9.93
CA PHE A 59 -29.52 0.57 -9.44
C PHE A 59 -29.94 0.35 -7.97
N PRO A 60 -31.25 0.29 -7.68
CA PRO A 60 -31.76 0.22 -6.30
C PRO A 60 -31.27 -1.03 -5.54
N ASP A 61 -31.05 -2.14 -6.23
CA ASP A 61 -30.56 -3.39 -5.63
C ASP A 61 -29.06 -3.37 -5.29
N LEU A 62 -28.27 -2.53 -5.98
CA LEU A 62 -26.84 -2.39 -5.76
C LEU A 62 -26.52 -1.28 -4.75
N ALA A 63 -27.34 -0.23 -4.72
CA ALA A 63 -27.26 0.86 -3.74
C ALA A 63 -27.23 0.35 -2.28
N ARG A 64 -27.96 -0.73 -2.00
CA ARG A 64 -28.03 -1.37 -0.67
C ARG A 64 -26.76 -2.17 -0.30
N ARG A 65 -25.87 -2.44 -1.26
CA ARG A 65 -24.58 -3.11 -1.04
C ARG A 65 -23.44 -2.10 -0.81
N ALA A 66 -23.73 -0.95 -0.22
CA ALA A 66 -22.69 -0.10 0.32
C ALA A 66 -21.84 -0.93 1.32
N ARG A 67 -20.51 -0.81 1.21
CA ARG A 67 -19.61 -1.44 2.17
C ARG A 67 -20.00 -0.90 3.56
N GLY A 68 -20.46 -1.79 4.44
CA GLY A 68 -20.86 -1.40 5.79
C GLY A 68 -19.71 -0.74 6.56
N PRO A 69 -20.01 -0.07 7.68
CA PRO A 69 -18.99 0.50 8.54
C PRO A 69 -17.87 -0.51 8.80
N GLN A 70 -16.63 -0.06 8.76
CA GLN A 70 -15.45 -0.90 8.99
C GLN A 70 -15.64 -1.62 10.35
N LYS A 71 -15.88 -2.94 10.32
CA LYS A 71 -16.25 -3.73 11.51
C LYS A 71 -15.13 -3.88 12.54
N ALA A 72 -13.87 -3.61 12.18
CA ALA A 72 -12.72 -3.73 13.06
C ALA A 72 -12.15 -2.34 13.38
N PRO A 73 -11.72 -2.08 14.63
CA PRO A 73 -10.99 -0.85 14.94
C PRO A 73 -9.76 -0.76 14.03
N THR A 74 -9.61 0.40 13.39
CA THR A 74 -8.48 0.66 12.49
C THR A 74 -7.19 0.63 13.27
N LYS A 75 -6.21 -0.14 12.79
CA LYS A 75 -4.84 -0.06 13.30
C LYS A 75 -4.39 1.39 13.23
N THR A 76 -3.95 1.95 14.36
CA THR A 76 -3.41 3.31 14.38
C THR A 76 -2.02 3.29 13.79
N GLN A 77 -1.80 4.07 12.73
CA GLN A 77 -0.45 4.29 12.21
C GLN A 77 0.29 5.23 13.17
N VAL A 78 1.37 4.72 13.77
CA VAL A 78 2.23 5.49 14.67
C VAL A 78 3.68 5.38 14.22
N THR A 79 4.46 6.46 14.40
CA THR A 79 5.90 6.46 14.15
C THR A 79 6.61 6.00 15.42
N LEU A 80 6.94 4.71 15.50
CA LEU A 80 7.68 4.11 16.62
C LEU A 80 9.10 3.73 16.16
N ARG A 81 10.11 4.04 16.98
CA ARG A 81 11.50 3.61 16.75
C ARG A 81 11.74 2.31 17.52
N LEU A 82 12.18 1.27 16.82
CA LEU A 82 12.54 -0.02 17.39
C LEU A 82 14.05 -0.24 17.23
N ASP A 83 14.63 -1.10 18.07
CA ASP A 83 16.01 -1.55 17.91
C ASP A 83 16.18 -2.26 16.56
N ALA A 84 17.30 -2.00 15.87
CA ALA A 84 17.57 -2.56 14.55
C ALA A 84 17.56 -4.10 14.55
N ARG A 85 18.08 -4.74 15.60
CA ARG A 85 18.11 -6.21 15.70
C ARG A 85 16.72 -6.81 15.78
N VAL A 86 15.77 -6.09 16.38
CA VAL A 86 14.37 -6.53 16.45
C VAL A 86 13.76 -6.49 15.05
N VAL A 87 13.96 -5.37 14.33
CA VAL A 87 13.45 -5.23 12.95
C VAL A 87 14.05 -6.31 12.05
N ASP A 88 15.38 -6.47 12.06
CA ASP A 88 16.09 -7.46 11.25
C ASP A 88 15.59 -8.89 11.52
N HIS A 89 15.39 -9.24 12.79
CA HIS A 89 14.86 -10.54 13.19
C HIS A 89 13.48 -10.82 12.58
N PHE A 90 12.57 -9.84 12.67
CA PHE A 90 11.24 -10.01 12.10
C PHE A 90 11.27 -9.94 10.56
N GLU A 91 12.01 -9.03 9.94
CA GLU A 91 12.11 -8.94 8.47
C GLU A 91 12.63 -10.22 7.83
N ALA A 92 13.58 -10.91 8.49
CA ALA A 92 14.10 -12.21 8.04
C ALA A 92 13.00 -13.29 7.93
N THR A 93 11.87 -13.15 8.63
CA THR A 93 10.73 -14.07 8.51
C THR A 93 9.93 -13.88 7.22
N GLY A 94 10.23 -12.86 6.42
CA GLY A 94 9.60 -12.61 5.12
C GLY A 94 8.22 -11.95 5.21
N GLN A 95 7.37 -12.22 4.22
CA GLN A 95 6.05 -11.58 4.11
C GLN A 95 5.23 -11.76 5.40
N GLY A 96 4.61 -10.68 5.86
CA GLY A 96 3.81 -10.68 7.10
C GLY A 96 4.60 -10.43 8.38
N TRP A 97 5.89 -10.08 8.31
CA TRP A 97 6.69 -9.78 9.51
C TRP A 97 6.10 -8.66 10.38
N GLN A 98 5.50 -7.63 9.78
CA GLN A 98 4.81 -6.55 10.49
C GLN A 98 3.59 -7.06 11.31
N MET A 99 2.90 -8.10 10.82
CA MET A 99 1.85 -8.73 11.61
C MET A 99 2.45 -9.54 12.76
N ARG A 100 3.54 -10.28 12.52
CA ARG A 100 4.21 -11.09 13.55
C ARG A 100 4.74 -10.22 14.70
N ILE A 101 5.37 -9.09 14.41
CA ILE A 101 5.84 -8.17 15.45
C ILE A 101 4.67 -7.55 16.23
N ASN A 102 3.56 -7.22 15.56
CA ASN A 102 2.36 -6.73 16.22
C ASN A 102 1.76 -7.77 17.20
N GLU A 103 1.71 -9.05 16.80
CA GLU A 103 1.24 -10.12 17.69
C GLU A 103 2.19 -10.37 18.86
N ALA A 104 3.50 -10.24 18.66
CA ALA A 104 4.48 -10.31 19.75
C ALA A 104 4.28 -9.18 20.77
N LEU A 105 4.02 -7.95 20.30
CA LEU A 105 3.74 -6.80 21.17
C LEU A 105 2.44 -6.98 21.96
N LYS A 106 1.38 -7.52 21.34
CA LYS A 106 0.14 -7.85 22.04
C LYS A 106 0.37 -8.86 23.16
N LYS A 107 1.03 -9.98 22.85
CA LYS A 107 1.38 -11.00 23.85
C LYS A 107 2.20 -10.42 25.01
N ALA A 108 3.17 -9.57 24.72
CA ALA A 108 3.98 -8.92 25.75
C ALA A 108 3.18 -7.94 26.62
N ALA A 109 2.17 -7.29 26.05
CA ALA A 109 1.26 -6.39 26.74
C ALA A 109 0.08 -7.11 27.44
N GLY A 110 -0.10 -8.42 27.22
CA GLY A 110 -1.24 -9.18 27.73
C GLY A 110 -2.56 -8.91 26.99
N LEU A 111 -2.48 -8.52 25.71
CA LEU A 111 -3.61 -8.25 24.81
C LEU A 111 -3.92 -9.41 23.86
#